data_AF-A0A399I0L5-F1
#
_entry.id   AF-A0A399I0L5-F1
#
_cell.length_a   1.000
_cell.length_b   1.000
_cell.length_c   1.000
_cell.angle_alpha   90.00
_cell.angle_beta   90.00
_cell.angle_gamma   90.00
#
_symmetry.space_group_name_H-M   'P 1'
#
loop_
_entity.id
_entity.type
_entity.pdbx_description
1 polymer ?
#
loop_
_entity_poly.entity_id
_entity_poly.type
_entity_poly.pdbx_seq_one_letter_code
_entity_poly.pdbx_strand_id
1 'polypeptide(L)'
;MKDSDILDYIQSKADSFFGRIAASATRGLGHACVADFPDRPYLEWEFSYENGIPSPLRKNQETYMQACENLFDFFSKFKAAAPQYAEVAEARNFETIRATVAEILAFEGKKDERGEKWQGAAIAGRLLFAGAIPEYRHNAFREELEAVSKLTERNAHNQRVWHFTRGVEVMRGMILNELLPERNLIG
;
A
#
# COMPACT_ATOMS: atom_id res chain seq x y z
N MET A 1 6.70 8.51 33.01
CA MET A 1 5.42 8.26 32.34
C MET A 1 4.45 7.84 33.44
N LYS A 2 3.43 8.66 33.73
CA LYS A 2 2.54 8.44 34.90
C LYS A 2 1.43 7.46 34.51
N ASP A 3 1.00 6.61 35.44
CA ASP A 3 -0.02 5.57 35.19
C ASP A 3 -1.34 6.11 34.61
N SER A 4 -1.67 7.38 34.90
CA SER A 4 -2.81 8.10 34.31
C SER A 4 -2.70 8.25 32.79
N ASP A 5 -1.51 8.57 32.27
CA ASP A 5 -1.30 8.80 30.82
C ASP A 5 -1.48 7.50 30.03
N ILE A 6 -1.15 6.35 30.64
CA ILE A 6 -1.29 5.03 30.03
C ILE A 6 -2.76 4.62 29.98
N LEU A 7 -3.52 4.88 31.04
CA LEU A 7 -4.96 4.57 31.07
C LEU A 7 -5.74 5.44 30.08
N ASP A 8 -5.43 6.73 29.98
CA ASP A 8 -6.04 7.63 29.00
C ASP A 8 -5.71 7.21 27.56
N TYR A 9 -4.47 6.76 27.32
CA TYR A 9 -4.05 6.20 26.05
C TYR A 9 -4.83 4.93 25.68
N ILE A 10 -4.93 3.98 26.61
CA ILE A 10 -5.67 2.72 26.41
C ILE A 10 -7.16 3.01 26.13
N GLN A 11 -7.77 3.91 26.92
CA GLN A 11 -9.18 4.27 26.77
C GLN A 11 -9.44 4.92 25.41
N SER A 12 -8.59 5.87 24.99
CA SER A 12 -8.70 6.52 23.68
C SER A 12 -8.60 5.51 22.51
N LYS A 13 -7.73 4.50 22.64
CA LYS A 13 -7.59 3.44 21.63
C LYS A 13 -8.80 2.52 21.60
N ALA A 14 -9.35 2.17 22.77
CA ALA A 14 -10.57 1.37 22.88
C ALA A 14 -11.78 2.10 22.25
N ASP A 15 -11.95 3.38 22.54
CA ASP A 15 -13.05 4.19 21.99
C ASP A 15 -12.93 4.33 20.47
N SER A 16 -11.71 4.52 19.94
CA SER A 16 -11.44 4.53 18.50
C SER A 16 -11.74 3.19 17.84
N PHE A 17 -11.46 2.07 18.52
CA PHE A 17 -11.75 0.73 18.03
C PHE A 17 -13.27 0.49 17.91
N PHE A 18 -14.02 0.70 18.99
CA PHE A 18 -15.47 0.48 19.00
C PHE A 18 -16.21 1.43 18.06
N GLY A 19 -15.79 2.69 17.97
CA GLY A 19 -16.37 3.65 17.04
C GLY A 19 -16.22 3.25 15.56
N ARG A 20 -15.16 2.53 15.21
CA ARG A 20 -14.87 2.13 13.82
C ARG A 20 -15.48 0.80 13.44
N ILE A 21 -15.59 -0.13 14.38
CA ILE A 21 -16.37 -1.36 14.19
C ILE A 21 -17.83 -1.03 13.88
N ALA A 22 -18.42 -0.09 14.64
CA ALA A 22 -19.78 0.38 14.40
C ALA A 22 -19.98 1.00 13.00
N ALA A 23 -18.94 1.66 12.45
CA ALA A 23 -18.96 2.25 11.11
C ALA A 23 -18.70 1.25 9.97
N SER A 24 -17.93 0.18 10.22
CA SER A 24 -17.56 -0.84 9.21
C SER A 24 -18.66 -1.86 8.87
N ALA A 25 -19.77 -1.88 9.61
CA ALA A 25 -20.91 -2.77 9.33
C ALA A 25 -21.60 -2.48 7.98
N THR A 26 -21.25 -1.38 7.29
CA THR A 26 -21.81 -1.02 6.01
C THR A 26 -20.73 -0.83 4.93
N ARG A 27 -20.63 -1.83 4.03
CA ARG A 27 -20.26 -1.68 2.60
C ARG A 27 -18.78 -1.43 2.22
N GLY A 28 -17.85 -2.31 2.61
CA GLY A 28 -16.51 -2.37 2.00
C GLY A 28 -15.96 -3.79 1.92
N LEU A 29 -15.98 -4.42 0.74
CA LEU A 29 -15.25 -5.67 0.49
C LEU A 29 -13.74 -5.38 0.63
N GLY A 30 -13.12 -5.87 1.71
CA GLY A 30 -11.67 -5.76 1.95
C GLY A 30 -11.27 -5.21 3.32
N HIS A 31 -12.13 -4.43 3.98
CA HIS A 31 -11.91 -3.85 5.33
C HIS A 31 -13.14 -4.08 6.21
N ALA A 32 -13.54 -5.34 6.35
CA ALA A 32 -14.70 -5.73 7.15
C ALA A 32 -14.43 -5.47 8.65
N CYS A 33 -14.70 -6.44 9.53
CA CYS A 33 -14.61 -6.27 11.00
C CYS A 33 -13.22 -5.89 11.55
N VAL A 34 -12.18 -5.87 10.71
CA VAL A 34 -10.79 -5.56 11.07
C VAL A 34 -10.38 -4.10 10.79
N ALA A 35 -11.32 -3.28 10.30
CA ALA A 35 -11.13 -1.84 10.04
C ALA A 35 -9.84 -1.55 9.25
N ASP A 36 -9.00 -0.62 9.73
CA ASP A 36 -7.70 -0.26 9.13
C ASP A 36 -6.50 -0.92 9.82
N PHE A 37 -6.72 -1.91 10.68
CA PHE A 37 -5.62 -2.61 11.35
C PHE A 37 -4.63 -3.24 10.35
N PRO A 38 -5.07 -3.81 9.23
CA PRO A 38 -4.14 -4.22 8.16
C PRO A 38 -3.32 -3.06 7.56
N ASP A 39 -3.82 -1.82 7.64
CA ASP A 39 -3.22 -0.63 7.01
C ASP A 39 -2.29 0.16 7.94
N ARG A 40 -2.04 -0.37 9.14
CA ARG A 40 -1.20 0.26 10.17
C ARG A 40 0.08 -0.54 10.34
N PRO A 41 1.21 -0.11 9.72
CA PRO A 41 2.43 -0.91 9.70
C PRO A 41 2.99 -1.20 11.09
N TYR A 42 2.79 -0.31 12.06
CA TYR A 42 3.31 -0.45 13.42
C TYR A 42 2.57 -1.48 14.29
N LEU A 43 1.41 -1.98 13.86
CA LEU A 43 0.57 -2.86 14.70
C LEU A 43 0.95 -4.33 14.62
N GLU A 44 0.80 -4.99 15.77
CA GLU A 44 0.57 -6.43 15.83
C GLU A 44 -0.90 -6.68 16.15
N TRP A 45 -1.55 -7.62 15.45
CA TRP A 45 -2.98 -7.86 15.63
C TRP A 45 -3.42 -9.28 15.24
N GLU A 46 -4.51 -9.74 15.82
CA GLU A 46 -5.19 -11.00 15.49
C GLU A 46 -6.70 -10.82 15.64
N PHE A 47 -7.48 -11.76 15.11
CA PHE A 47 -8.94 -11.79 15.24
C PHE A 47 -9.42 -13.23 15.31
N SER A 48 -10.61 -13.46 15.86
CA SER A 48 -11.24 -14.80 15.84
C SER A 48 -12.24 -14.91 14.71
N TYR A 49 -12.23 -16.05 14.02
CA TYR A 49 -13.27 -16.42 13.06
C TYR A 49 -14.57 -16.77 13.79
N GLU A 50 -15.69 -16.82 13.06
CA GLU A 50 -17.02 -17.17 13.63
C GLU A 50 -17.04 -18.55 14.28
N ASN A 51 -16.18 -19.47 13.84
CA ASN A 51 -16.00 -20.79 14.44
C ASN A 51 -15.18 -20.79 15.74
N GLY A 52 -14.80 -19.61 16.25
CA GLY A 52 -14.03 -19.43 17.47
C GLY A 52 -12.52 -19.67 17.33
N ILE A 53 -12.04 -20.04 16.14
CA ILE A 53 -10.60 -20.25 15.91
C ILE A 53 -9.92 -18.88 15.75
N PRO A 54 -8.82 -18.60 16.48
CA PRO A 54 -8.06 -17.38 16.28
C PRO A 54 -7.27 -17.43 14.96
N SER A 55 -7.17 -16.29 14.28
CA SER A 55 -6.21 -16.07 13.21
C SER A 55 -4.79 -16.11 13.77
N PRO A 56 -3.77 -16.46 12.96
CA PRO A 56 -2.38 -16.25 13.36
C PRO A 56 -2.12 -14.79 13.74
N LEU A 57 -1.25 -14.56 14.74
CA LEU A 57 -0.77 -13.23 15.09
C LEU A 57 -0.10 -12.59 13.86
N ARG A 58 -0.60 -11.42 13.46
CA ARG A 58 -0.08 -10.66 12.33
C ARG A 58 0.82 -9.56 12.84
N LYS A 59 2.08 -9.59 12.43
CA LYS A 59 3.05 -8.54 12.71
C LYS A 59 3.23 -7.68 11.48
N ASN A 60 2.51 -6.56 11.42
CA ASN A 60 2.50 -5.75 10.21
C ASN A 60 3.88 -5.20 9.86
N GLN A 61 4.73 -4.87 10.85
CA GLN A 61 6.07 -4.33 10.53
C GLN A 61 6.89 -5.32 9.70
N GLU A 62 6.84 -6.62 10.06
CA GLU A 62 7.56 -7.67 9.35
C GLU A 62 7.00 -7.86 7.93
N THR A 63 5.68 -7.90 7.78
CA THR A 63 5.05 -8.11 6.46
C THR A 63 5.20 -6.91 5.53
N TYR A 64 5.11 -5.69 6.06
CA TYR A 64 5.38 -4.46 5.29
C TYR A 64 6.84 -4.34 4.90
N MET A 65 7.78 -4.69 5.80
CA MET A 65 9.21 -4.73 5.46
C MET A 65 9.47 -5.72 4.32
N GLN A 66 8.93 -6.93 4.41
CA GLN A 66 9.05 -7.92 3.35
C GLN A 66 8.45 -7.43 2.02
N ALA A 67 7.33 -6.72 2.07
CA ALA A 67 6.73 -6.12 0.89
C ALA A 67 7.63 -5.03 0.28
N CYS A 68 8.25 -4.17 1.10
CA CYS A 68 9.22 -3.18 0.65
C CYS A 68 10.44 -3.83 -0.03
N GLU A 69 10.99 -4.89 0.54
CA GLU A 69 12.09 -5.67 -0.04
C GLU A 69 11.69 -6.27 -1.40
N ASN A 70 10.52 -6.91 -1.47
CA ASN A 70 10.03 -7.53 -2.70
C ASN A 70 9.77 -6.49 -3.82
N LEU A 71 9.22 -5.33 -3.46
CA LEU A 71 9.01 -4.23 -4.41
C LEU A 71 10.34 -3.69 -4.93
N PHE A 72 11.31 -3.49 -4.03
CA PHE A 72 12.65 -3.05 -4.41
C PHE A 72 13.31 -4.05 -5.38
N ASP A 73 13.24 -5.35 -5.08
CA ASP A 73 13.78 -6.42 -5.93
C ASP A 73 13.10 -6.46 -7.30
N PHE A 74 11.77 -6.34 -7.33
CA PHE A 74 11.01 -6.29 -8.56
C PHE A 74 11.46 -5.14 -9.45
N PHE A 75 11.51 -3.91 -8.92
CA PHE A 75 11.91 -2.73 -9.69
C PHE A 75 13.40 -2.76 -10.08
N SER A 76 14.26 -3.38 -9.26
CA SER A 76 15.66 -3.60 -9.60
C SER A 76 15.82 -4.54 -10.80
N LYS A 77 15.07 -5.66 -10.81
CA LYS A 77 15.04 -6.59 -11.96
C LYS A 77 14.43 -5.95 -13.19
N PHE A 78 13.37 -5.15 -13.02
CA PHE A 78 12.75 -4.41 -14.11
C PHE A 78 13.72 -3.41 -14.75
N LYS A 79 14.45 -2.64 -13.93
CA LYS A 79 15.51 -1.73 -14.41
C LYS A 79 16.57 -2.46 -15.24
N ALA A 80 16.99 -3.65 -14.81
CA ALA A 80 17.96 -4.45 -15.55
C ALA A 80 17.42 -4.97 -16.88
N ALA A 81 16.15 -5.38 -16.92
CA ALA A 81 15.49 -5.91 -18.12
C ALA A 81 15.07 -4.83 -19.13
N ALA A 82 14.78 -3.61 -18.65
CA ALA A 82 14.27 -2.51 -19.47
C ALA A 82 14.95 -1.18 -19.10
N PRO A 83 16.27 -1.03 -19.37
CA PRO A 83 17.06 0.12 -18.96
C PRO A 83 16.58 1.45 -19.56
N GLN A 84 15.85 1.42 -20.68
CA GLN A 84 15.25 2.61 -21.30
C GLN A 84 14.20 3.31 -20.43
N TYR A 85 13.64 2.61 -19.42
CA TYR A 85 12.68 3.17 -18.47
C TYR A 85 13.32 3.53 -17.11
N ALA A 86 14.62 3.28 -16.96
CA ALA A 86 15.33 3.57 -15.73
C ALA A 86 15.94 4.97 -15.78
N GLU A 87 15.85 5.69 -14.67
CA GLU A 87 16.66 6.90 -14.51
C GLU A 87 18.14 6.54 -14.35
N VAL A 88 19.01 7.40 -14.89
CA VAL A 88 20.48 7.32 -14.75
C VAL A 88 20.86 7.78 -13.33
N ALA A 89 20.39 7.06 -12.34
CA ALA A 89 20.74 7.24 -10.94
C ALA A 89 21.59 6.06 -10.45
N GLU A 90 22.48 6.34 -9.49
CA GLU A 90 23.27 5.33 -8.81
C GLU A 90 22.35 4.24 -8.24
N ALA A 91 22.75 2.99 -8.44
CA ALA A 91 22.06 1.86 -7.84
C ALA A 91 22.31 1.88 -6.33
N ARG A 92 21.29 2.27 -5.55
CA ARG A 92 21.28 2.12 -4.10
C ARG A 92 20.77 0.73 -3.76
N ASN A 93 21.42 0.04 -2.82
CA ASN A 93 20.96 -1.24 -2.28
C ASN A 93 19.87 -1.00 -1.23
N PHE A 94 18.88 -1.89 -1.13
CA PHE A 94 17.87 -1.83 -0.08
C PHE A 94 18.47 -1.77 1.34
N GLU A 95 19.57 -2.49 1.57
CA GLU A 95 20.26 -2.50 2.87
C GLU A 95 20.67 -1.11 3.35
N THR A 96 20.95 -0.16 2.44
CA THR A 96 21.33 1.21 2.83
C THR A 96 20.15 2.03 3.35
N ILE A 97 18.92 1.65 2.99
CA ILE A 97 17.69 2.34 3.41
C ILE A 97 16.87 1.54 4.43
N ARG A 98 17.21 0.28 4.67
CA ARG A 98 16.46 -0.66 5.51
C ARG A 98 16.17 -0.12 6.91
N ALA A 99 17.17 0.49 7.55
CA ALA A 99 17.01 1.11 8.87
C ALA A 99 16.01 2.28 8.84
N THR A 100 16.09 3.15 7.82
CA THR A 100 15.14 4.25 7.62
C THR A 100 13.72 3.73 7.41
N VAL A 101 13.56 2.69 6.59
CA VAL A 101 12.25 2.06 6.33
C VAL A 101 11.69 1.48 7.64
N ALA A 102 12.50 0.77 8.42
CA ALA A 102 12.08 0.21 9.71
C ALA A 102 11.60 1.31 10.68
N GLU A 103 12.34 2.43 10.79
CA GLU A 103 11.95 3.58 11.60
C GLU A 103 10.57 4.14 11.18
N ILE A 104 10.34 4.29 9.87
CA ILE A 104 9.08 4.81 9.35
C ILE A 104 7.93 3.83 9.59
N LEU A 105 8.14 2.53 9.39
CA LEU A 105 7.10 1.51 9.62
C LEU A 105 6.74 1.36 11.11
N ALA A 106 7.70 1.55 12.01
CA ALA A 106 7.48 1.50 13.45
C ALA A 106 6.79 2.76 14.00
N PHE A 107 6.72 3.85 13.23
CA PHE A 107 6.12 5.09 13.69
C PHE A 107 4.60 4.96 13.84
N GLU A 108 4.14 5.07 15.08
CA GLU A 108 2.72 5.15 15.42
C GLU A 108 2.20 6.60 15.28
N GLY A 109 1.27 6.78 14.34
CA GLY A 109 0.65 8.07 14.07
C GLY A 109 -0.55 7.96 13.15
N LYS A 110 -1.21 9.08 12.88
CA LYS A 110 -2.30 9.21 11.89
C LYS A 110 -1.76 9.02 10.48
N LYS A 111 -2.67 8.79 9.51
CA LYS A 111 -2.31 8.55 8.11
C LYS A 111 -1.36 9.62 7.56
N ASP A 112 -1.69 10.88 7.77
CA ASP A 112 -0.93 11.99 7.20
C ASP A 112 0.44 12.13 7.89
N GLU A 113 0.50 11.99 9.21
CA GLU A 113 1.76 11.99 9.99
C GLU A 113 2.71 10.85 9.53
N ARG A 114 2.16 9.67 9.22
CA ARG A 114 2.96 8.57 8.63
C ARG A 114 3.43 8.91 7.22
N GLY A 115 2.61 9.58 6.41
CA GLY A 115 3.00 10.09 5.10
C GLY A 115 4.13 11.11 5.19
N GLU A 116 4.08 12.01 6.16
CA GLU A 116 5.12 13.01 6.42
C GLU A 116 6.46 12.38 6.79
N LYS A 117 6.48 11.23 7.49
CA LYS A 117 7.72 10.49 7.77
C LYS A 117 8.39 10.00 6.48
N TRP A 118 7.61 9.45 5.54
CA TRP A 118 8.11 9.08 4.21
C TRP A 118 8.62 10.29 3.44
N GLN A 119 7.84 11.37 3.41
CA GLN A 119 8.19 12.61 2.73
C GLN A 119 9.48 13.22 3.26
N GLY A 120 9.60 13.34 4.59
CA GLY A 120 10.77 13.91 5.25
C GLY A 120 12.02 13.06 5.04
N ALA A 121 11.90 11.73 5.04
CA ALA A 121 13.02 10.84 4.74
C ALA A 121 13.48 10.96 3.28
N ALA A 122 12.56 11.11 2.32
CA ALA A 122 12.88 11.34 0.91
C ALA A 122 13.58 12.68 0.69
N ILE A 123 13.06 13.77 1.27
CA ILE A 123 13.66 15.12 1.16
C ILE A 123 15.06 15.13 1.77
N ALA A 124 15.24 14.45 2.91
CA ALA A 124 16.54 14.32 3.57
C ALA A 124 17.51 13.36 2.85
N GLY A 125 17.11 12.74 1.74
CA GLY A 125 17.95 11.80 0.98
C GLY A 125 18.23 10.47 1.69
N ARG A 126 17.47 10.14 2.74
CA ARG A 126 17.59 8.91 3.54
C ARG A 126 16.90 7.70 2.89
N LEU A 127 16.27 7.90 1.74
CA LEU A 127 15.63 6.87 0.90
C LEU A 127 16.39 6.70 -0.43
N LEU A 128 15.74 6.18 -1.47
CA LEU A 128 16.37 5.88 -2.77
C LEU A 128 16.75 7.13 -3.58
N PHE A 129 16.17 8.28 -3.25
CA PHE A 129 16.43 9.56 -3.90
C PHE A 129 16.39 10.70 -2.87
N ALA A 130 16.93 11.85 -3.26
CA ALA A 130 16.81 13.10 -2.50
C ALA A 130 15.80 14.01 -3.21
N GLY A 131 14.65 14.23 -2.59
CA GLY A 131 13.60 15.06 -3.18
C GLY A 131 12.22 14.80 -2.58
N ALA A 132 11.25 15.61 -3.01
CA ALA A 132 9.86 15.45 -2.61
C ALA A 132 9.24 14.23 -3.32
N ILE A 133 8.54 13.37 -2.57
CA ILE A 133 7.64 12.40 -3.20
C ILE A 133 6.49 13.21 -3.82
N PRO A 134 6.12 12.95 -5.09
CA PRO A 134 5.02 13.65 -5.73
C PRO A 134 3.70 13.46 -4.96
N GLU A 135 2.90 14.51 -4.90
CA GLU A 135 1.57 14.43 -4.30
C GLU A 135 0.68 13.46 -5.09
N TYR A 136 0.02 12.55 -4.36
CA TYR A 136 -0.91 11.62 -4.97
C TYR A 136 -2.21 12.33 -5.38
N ARG A 137 -2.42 12.47 -6.70
CA ARG A 137 -3.60 13.16 -7.25
C ARG A 137 -4.77 12.19 -7.39
N HIS A 138 -5.53 12.02 -6.30
CA HIS A 138 -6.66 11.09 -6.19
C HIS A 138 -7.65 11.11 -7.37
N ASN A 139 -7.97 12.29 -7.90
CA ASN A 139 -8.97 12.44 -8.97
C ASN A 139 -8.38 12.46 -10.37
N ALA A 140 -7.06 12.65 -10.53
CA ALA A 140 -6.44 12.86 -11.83
C ALA A 140 -6.67 11.68 -12.78
N PHE A 141 -6.56 10.45 -12.27
CA PHE A 141 -6.81 9.26 -13.10
C PHE A 141 -8.26 9.17 -13.58
N ARG A 142 -9.24 9.54 -12.74
CA ARG A 142 -10.66 9.54 -13.13
C ARG A 142 -10.94 10.62 -14.18
N GLU A 143 -10.40 11.81 -13.97
CA GLU A 143 -10.50 12.92 -14.92
C GLU A 143 -9.87 12.55 -16.27
N GLU A 144 -8.72 11.88 -16.28
CA GLU A 144 -8.07 11.36 -17.48
C GLU A 144 -8.95 10.30 -18.19
N LEU A 145 -9.55 9.38 -17.42
CA LEU A 145 -10.44 8.35 -17.97
C LEU A 145 -11.69 8.98 -18.65
N GLU A 146 -12.32 9.95 -17.98
CA GLU A 146 -13.47 10.68 -18.53
C GLU A 146 -13.11 11.54 -19.75
N ALA A 147 -11.89 12.07 -19.80
CA ALA A 147 -11.40 12.77 -20.97
C ALA A 147 -11.24 11.80 -22.15
N VAL A 148 -10.68 10.60 -21.91
CA VAL A 148 -10.51 9.58 -22.95
C VAL A 148 -11.83 9.06 -23.49
N SER A 149 -12.87 8.89 -22.67
CA SER A 149 -14.18 8.42 -23.14
C SER A 149 -14.86 9.39 -24.12
N LYS A 150 -14.40 10.64 -24.20
CA LYS A 150 -14.90 11.67 -25.13
C LYS A 150 -14.09 11.74 -26.43
N LEU A 151 -12.97 11.03 -26.52
CA LEU A 151 -12.12 10.99 -27.70
C LEU A 151 -12.61 9.94 -28.70
N THR A 152 -12.27 10.16 -29.98
CA THR A 152 -12.35 9.09 -30.97
C THR A 152 -11.34 8.00 -30.66
N GLU A 153 -11.60 6.75 -31.07
CA GLU A 153 -10.71 5.60 -30.83
C GLU A 153 -9.25 5.90 -31.22
N ARG A 154 -9.05 6.47 -32.42
CA ARG A 154 -7.72 6.89 -32.91
C ARG A 154 -6.98 7.84 -31.95
N ASN A 155 -7.70 8.76 -31.30
CA ASN A 155 -7.11 9.73 -30.39
C ASN A 155 -6.97 9.17 -28.96
N ALA A 156 -7.85 8.24 -28.56
CA ALA A 156 -7.76 7.53 -27.30
C ALA A 156 -6.50 6.66 -27.22
N HIS A 157 -6.10 6.01 -28.33
CA HIS A 157 -4.87 5.20 -28.40
C HIS A 157 -3.58 5.97 -28.08
N ASN A 158 -3.56 7.29 -28.18
CA ASN A 158 -2.38 8.09 -27.86
C ASN A 158 -2.29 8.47 -26.37
N GLN A 159 -3.28 8.07 -25.56
CA GLN A 159 -3.39 8.46 -24.17
C GLN A 159 -2.84 7.36 -23.25
N ARG A 160 -2.01 7.74 -22.27
CA ARG A 160 -1.40 6.80 -21.33
C ARG A 160 -2.44 5.98 -20.55
N VAL A 161 -3.53 6.62 -20.12
CA VAL A 161 -4.63 5.97 -19.40
C VAL A 161 -5.31 4.88 -20.22
N TRP A 162 -5.38 5.04 -21.56
CA TRP A 162 -5.94 4.01 -22.44
C TRP A 162 -5.08 2.75 -22.45
N HIS A 163 -3.76 2.91 -22.60
CA HIS A 163 -2.82 1.79 -22.56
C HIS A 163 -2.80 1.09 -21.20
N PHE A 164 -2.84 1.88 -20.11
CA PHE A 164 -2.91 1.34 -18.76
C PHE A 164 -4.16 0.48 -18.56
N THR A 165 -5.35 1.00 -18.90
CA THR A 165 -6.60 0.25 -18.76
C THR A 165 -6.60 -1.02 -19.60
N ARG A 166 -6.10 -0.98 -20.84
CA ARG A 166 -5.95 -2.19 -21.67
C ARG A 166 -4.99 -3.21 -21.06
N GLY A 167 -3.86 -2.77 -20.51
CA GLY A 167 -2.93 -3.65 -19.80
C GLY A 167 -3.59 -4.33 -18.59
N VAL A 168 -4.38 -3.58 -17.82
CA VAL A 168 -5.15 -4.12 -16.69
C VAL A 168 -6.19 -5.15 -17.13
N GLU A 169 -6.90 -4.92 -18.25
CA GLU A 169 -7.85 -5.89 -18.80
C GLU A 169 -7.17 -7.20 -19.17
N VAL A 170 -6.00 -7.14 -19.82
CA VAL A 170 -5.22 -8.33 -20.18
C VAL A 170 -4.76 -9.07 -18.93
N MET A 171 -4.18 -8.37 -17.95
CA MET A 171 -3.74 -8.97 -16.69
C MET A 171 -4.90 -9.58 -15.91
N ARG A 172 -6.06 -8.91 -15.88
CA ARG A 172 -7.28 -9.43 -15.26
C ARG A 172 -7.72 -10.73 -15.95
N GLY A 173 -7.70 -10.76 -17.27
CA GLY A 173 -7.99 -11.97 -18.05
C GLY A 173 -7.05 -13.11 -17.68
N MET A 174 -5.74 -12.87 -17.69
CA MET A 174 -4.73 -13.86 -17.29
C MET A 174 -4.94 -14.38 -15.87
N ILE A 175 -5.16 -13.47 -14.89
CA ILE A 175 -5.37 -13.86 -13.50
C ILE A 175 -6.62 -14.73 -13.35
N LEU A 176 -7.74 -14.28 -13.92
CA LEU A 176 -9.04 -14.96 -13.75
C LEU A 176 -9.15 -16.24 -14.57
N ASN A 177 -8.55 -16.31 -15.75
CA ASN A 177 -8.77 -17.44 -16.65
C ASN A 177 -7.64 -18.47 -16.60
N GLU A 178 -6.45 -18.09 -16.14
CA GLU A 178 -5.27 -18.98 -16.13
C GLU A 178 -4.77 -19.18 -14.70
N LEU A 179 -4.35 -18.10 -14.04
CA LEU A 179 -3.57 -18.21 -12.79
C LEU A 179 -4.39 -18.74 -11.61
N LEU A 180 -5.63 -18.26 -11.41
CA LEU A 180 -6.47 -18.72 -10.32
C LEU A 180 -7.02 -20.14 -10.56
N PRO A 181 -7.51 -20.52 -11.76
CA PRO A 181 -7.88 -21.89 -12.07
C PRO A 181 -6.73 -22.89 -11.91
N GLU A 182 -5.53 -22.58 -12.40
CA GLU A 182 -4.34 -23.45 -12.25
C GLU A 182 -3.99 -23.74 -10.78
N ARG A 183 -4.32 -22.81 -9.88
CA ARG A 183 -4.09 -22.91 -8.44
C ARG A 183 -5.30 -23.46 -7.68
N ASN A 184 -6.37 -23.87 -8.37
CA ASN A 184 -7.64 -24.31 -7.80
C ASN A 184 -8.25 -23.29 -6.82
N LEU A 185 -8.02 -21.99 -7.06
CA LEU A 185 -8.55 -20.91 -6.21
C LEU A 185 -9.92 -20.44 -6.65
N ILE A 186 -10.29 -20.74 -7.89
CA ILE A 186 -11.65 -20.59 -8.43
C ILE A 186 -11.93 -21.80 -9.33
N GLY A 187 -13.20 -22.23 -9.35
CA GLY A 187 -13.71 -23.32 -10.17
C GLY A 187 -15.16 -23.05 -10.54
#